data_AF-A0A818TKT0-F1
#
_entry.id   AF-A0A818TKT0-F1
#
_cell.length_a   1.000
_cell.length_b   1.000
_cell.length_c   1.000
_cell.angle_alpha   90.00
_cell.angle_beta   90.00
_cell.angle_gamma   90.00
#
_symmetry.space_group_name_H-M   'P 1'
#
loop_
_entity.id
_entity.type
_entity.pdbx_description
1 polymer ?
#
loop_
_entity_poly.entity_id
_entity_poly.type
_entity_poly.pdbx_seq_one_letter_code
_entity_poly.pdbx_strand_id
1 'polypeptide(L)'
;MHRQWKPLVFEQDRRDVYEIDKLAKQIWKETFFKPIFPNITQICLNLIKEHRINKLSIDIETIRKTIEMYADQNVNNKMKDLMENDSISEPITDIYQQCFEIKFLQDTEVFYRQQKVPSLESNSIIEYLILISEYFDQEMNFGKLILPKSKSTFQLLVNKLEEIFLPEQKLSIIMDKMKAIISNENSQDLKRVYEPVSRIPNISNQVIQLIENHIYENGINTIERISDNAINDPRTYIETLIDIHKNFYFI
;
A
#
# COMPACT_ATOMS: atom_id res chain seq x y z
N MET A 1 -32.77 -16.74 40.61
CA MET A 1 -33.23 -17.74 39.61
C MET A 1 -32.08 -18.52 38.94
N HIS A 2 -30.88 -17.95 38.72
CA HIS A 2 -29.80 -18.62 37.97
C HIS A 2 -29.06 -19.77 38.69
N ARG A 3 -29.18 -19.88 40.03
CA ARG A 3 -28.37 -20.80 40.85
C ARG A 3 -29.03 -22.15 41.13
N GLN A 4 -30.36 -22.25 40.98
CA GLN A 4 -31.13 -23.44 41.34
C GLN A 4 -31.46 -24.36 40.15
N TRP A 5 -31.28 -23.88 38.91
CA TRP A 5 -31.63 -24.63 37.69
C TRP A 5 -30.44 -25.34 37.01
N LYS A 6 -29.20 -24.98 37.35
CA LYS A 6 -27.99 -25.62 36.79
C LYS A 6 -27.93 -27.15 36.98
N PRO A 7 -28.32 -27.74 38.13
CA PRO A 7 -28.20 -29.20 38.29
C PRO A 7 -29.32 -30.00 37.61
N LEU A 8 -30.45 -29.39 37.21
CA LEU A 8 -31.57 -30.08 36.55
C LEU A 8 -31.45 -30.17 35.02
N VAL A 9 -30.62 -29.34 34.40
CA VAL A 9 -30.48 -29.27 32.94
C VAL A 9 -29.41 -30.23 32.40
N PHE A 10 -28.44 -30.64 33.21
CA PHE A 10 -27.44 -31.63 32.78
C PHE A 10 -27.99 -33.06 32.62
N GLU A 11 -29.19 -33.36 33.12
CA GLU A 11 -29.85 -34.67 32.93
C GLU A 11 -30.67 -34.77 31.63
N GLN A 12 -30.96 -33.64 30.96
CA GLN A 12 -31.64 -33.64 29.67
C GLN A 12 -30.75 -32.93 28.66
N ASP A 13 -30.19 -33.69 27.71
CA ASP A 13 -29.33 -33.28 26.60
C ASP A 13 -30.01 -32.25 25.66
N ARG A 14 -30.35 -31.07 26.19
CA ARG A 14 -30.93 -29.93 25.48
C ARG A 14 -29.83 -28.90 25.25
N ARG A 15 -29.38 -28.81 24.00
CA ARG A 15 -28.34 -27.88 23.54
C ARG A 15 -28.81 -26.42 23.42
N ASP A 16 -30.07 -26.15 23.78
CA ASP A 16 -30.74 -24.87 23.55
C ASP A 16 -30.76 -23.97 24.81
N VAL A 17 -30.11 -24.40 25.90
CA VAL A 17 -30.11 -23.66 27.18
C VAL A 17 -28.75 -23.01 27.41
N TYR A 18 -28.66 -21.74 27.08
CA TYR A 18 -27.49 -20.91 27.33
C TYR A 18 -27.66 -20.11 28.63
N GLU A 19 -26.56 -19.83 29.34
CA GLU A 19 -26.53 -18.75 30.34
C GLU A 19 -27.08 -17.47 29.69
N ILE A 20 -27.90 -16.68 30.40
CA ILE A 20 -28.58 -15.50 29.81
C ILE A 20 -27.59 -14.59 29.08
N ASP A 21 -26.38 -14.46 29.63
CA ASP A 21 -25.27 -13.72 29.02
C ASP A 21 -24.78 -14.33 27.70
N LYS A 22 -24.68 -15.66 27.60
CA LYS A 22 -24.31 -16.35 26.35
C LYS A 22 -25.43 -16.25 25.29
N LEU A 23 -26.69 -16.31 25.72
CA LEU A 23 -27.85 -16.17 24.82
C LEU A 23 -27.95 -14.76 24.24
N ALA A 24 -27.82 -13.72 25.08
CA ALA A 24 -27.83 -12.33 24.64
C ALA A 24 -26.70 -12.04 23.63
N LYS A 25 -25.53 -12.59 23.90
CA LYS A 25 -24.34 -12.55 23.04
C LYS A 25 -24.58 -13.21 21.67
N GLN A 26 -25.21 -14.37 21.64
CA GLN A 26 -25.53 -15.10 20.41
C GLN A 26 -26.63 -14.40 19.59
N ILE A 27 -27.67 -13.86 20.24
CA ILE A 27 -28.68 -13.03 19.57
C ILE A 27 -28.02 -11.79 18.96
N TRP A 28 -27.15 -11.10 19.70
CA TRP A 28 -26.45 -9.93 19.15
C TRP A 28 -25.59 -10.27 17.93
N LYS A 29 -24.87 -11.40 17.96
CA LYS A 29 -24.07 -11.91 16.84
C LYS A 29 -24.93 -12.22 15.60
N GLU A 30 -26.00 -12.98 15.75
CA GLU A 30 -26.85 -13.41 14.63
C GLU A 30 -27.71 -12.27 14.07
N THR A 31 -28.20 -11.37 14.93
CA THR A 31 -29.22 -10.38 14.54
C THR A 31 -28.61 -9.02 14.17
N PHE A 32 -27.47 -8.64 14.77
CA PHE A 32 -26.83 -7.35 14.50
C PHE A 32 -25.51 -7.53 13.77
N PHE A 33 -24.61 -8.39 14.26
CA PHE A 33 -23.26 -8.47 13.73
C PHE A 33 -23.21 -9.02 12.29
N LYS A 34 -23.73 -10.22 12.07
CA LYS A 34 -23.71 -10.86 10.74
C LYS A 34 -24.44 -10.08 9.63
N PRO A 35 -25.64 -9.51 9.84
CA PRO A 35 -26.36 -8.86 8.75
C PRO A 35 -25.93 -7.40 8.52
N ILE A 36 -25.54 -6.66 9.56
CA ILE A 36 -25.30 -5.21 9.43
C ILE A 36 -23.87 -4.92 8.98
N PHE A 37 -22.88 -5.63 9.51
CA PHE A 37 -21.47 -5.33 9.24
C PHE A 37 -21.08 -5.47 7.76
N PRO A 38 -21.50 -6.51 7.01
CA PRO A 38 -21.25 -6.57 5.57
C PRO A 38 -21.88 -5.40 4.81
N ASN A 39 -23.06 -4.96 5.21
CA ASN A 39 -23.74 -3.82 4.60
C ASN A 39 -23.00 -2.51 4.89
N ILE A 40 -22.53 -2.30 6.13
CA ILE A 40 -21.72 -1.13 6.50
C ILE A 40 -20.42 -1.13 5.69
N THR A 41 -19.69 -2.24 5.63
CA THR A 41 -18.48 -2.33 4.81
C THR A 41 -18.80 -1.97 3.36
N GLN A 42 -19.87 -2.52 2.78
CA GLN A 42 -20.23 -2.25 1.39
C GLN A 42 -20.55 -0.76 1.16
N ILE A 43 -21.25 -0.12 2.08
CA ILE A 43 -21.53 1.33 2.03
C ILE A 43 -20.21 2.12 2.11
N CYS A 44 -19.31 1.79 3.04
CA CYS A 44 -17.99 2.43 3.13
C CYS A 44 -17.19 2.28 1.84
N LEU A 45 -17.15 1.08 1.25
CA LEU A 45 -16.46 0.84 -0.02
C LEU A 45 -17.08 1.62 -1.17
N ASN A 46 -18.41 1.67 -1.26
CA ASN A 46 -19.11 2.45 -2.28
C ASN A 46 -18.81 3.95 -2.12
N LEU A 47 -18.79 4.48 -0.89
CA LEU A 47 -18.40 5.87 -0.64
C LEU A 47 -16.95 6.12 -1.05
N ILE A 48 -16.04 5.18 -0.77
CA ILE A 48 -14.64 5.27 -1.23
C ILE A 48 -14.57 5.30 -2.77
N LYS A 49 -15.34 4.48 -3.48
CA LYS A 49 -15.41 4.54 -4.95
C LYS A 49 -15.92 5.88 -5.46
N GLU A 50 -17.01 6.38 -4.88
CA GLU A 50 -17.57 7.68 -5.25
C GLU A 50 -16.58 8.81 -5.00
N HIS A 51 -15.79 8.74 -3.92
CA HIS A 51 -14.69 9.68 -3.68
C HIS A 51 -13.68 9.66 -4.83
N ARG A 52 -13.26 8.47 -5.27
CA ARG A 52 -12.27 8.30 -6.34
C ARG A 52 -12.77 8.85 -7.69
N ILE A 53 -14.06 8.76 -7.98
CA ILE A 53 -14.65 9.20 -9.26
C ILE A 53 -14.96 10.70 -9.23
N ASN A 54 -15.68 11.16 -8.20
CA ASN A 54 -16.32 12.47 -8.20
C ASN A 54 -15.61 13.52 -7.33
N LYS A 55 -14.56 13.14 -6.57
CA LYS A 55 -13.87 14.00 -5.58
C LYS A 55 -14.87 14.72 -4.65
N LEU A 56 -16.00 14.08 -4.36
CA LEU A 56 -17.03 14.64 -3.50
C LEU A 56 -16.51 14.77 -2.07
N SER A 57 -16.93 15.83 -1.39
CA SER A 57 -16.68 16.04 0.05
C SER A 57 -17.47 15.00 0.85
N ILE A 58 -16.90 13.81 0.99
CA ILE A 58 -17.44 12.76 1.85
C ILE A 58 -17.00 13.05 3.28
N ASP A 59 -17.83 12.65 4.24
CA ASP A 59 -17.47 12.68 5.64
C ASP A 59 -16.43 11.58 5.95
N ILE A 60 -15.17 11.89 5.61
CA ILE A 60 -13.99 11.04 5.83
C ILE A 60 -13.91 10.64 7.31
N GLU A 61 -14.35 11.51 8.22
CA GLU A 61 -14.31 11.26 9.65
C GLU A 61 -15.23 10.11 10.06
N THR A 62 -16.44 10.03 9.49
CA THR A 62 -17.35 8.91 9.75
C THR A 62 -16.80 7.59 9.21
N ILE A 63 -16.20 7.60 8.01
CA ILE A 63 -15.55 6.41 7.44
C ILE A 63 -14.37 5.96 8.30
N ARG A 64 -13.49 6.90 8.66
CA ARG A 64 -12.32 6.65 9.52
C ARG A 64 -12.74 6.07 10.87
N LYS A 65 -13.73 6.65 11.55
CA LYS A 65 -14.26 6.12 12.83
C LYS A 65 -14.85 4.72 12.68
N THR A 66 -15.56 4.48 11.59
CA THR A 66 -16.14 3.17 11.28
C THR A 66 -15.03 2.13 11.11
N ILE A 67 -13.95 2.47 10.42
CA ILE A 67 -12.77 1.60 10.22
C ILE A 67 -11.97 1.41 11.50
N GLU A 68 -11.81 2.47 12.31
CA GLU A 68 -11.17 2.39 13.62
C GLU A 68 -11.95 1.49 14.58
N MET A 69 -13.28 1.48 14.51
CA MET A 69 -14.10 0.53 15.27
C MET A 69 -13.78 -0.92 14.88
N TYR A 70 -13.55 -1.22 13.60
CA TYR A 70 -13.12 -2.56 13.17
C TYR A 70 -11.70 -2.92 13.68
N ALA A 71 -10.82 -1.92 13.82
CA ALA A 71 -9.45 -2.10 14.27
C ALA A 71 -9.29 -2.10 15.80
N ASP A 72 -10.33 -1.70 16.55
CA ASP A 72 -10.31 -1.63 18.01
C ASP A 72 -10.16 -3.03 18.62
N GLN A 73 -9.08 -3.24 19.35
CA GLN A 73 -8.76 -4.49 20.02
C GLN A 73 -9.82 -4.89 21.06
N ASN A 74 -10.51 -3.93 21.69
CA ASN A 74 -11.58 -4.22 22.63
C ASN A 74 -12.81 -4.81 21.93
N VAL A 75 -13.12 -4.27 20.75
CA VAL A 75 -14.20 -4.78 19.89
C VAL A 75 -13.82 -6.17 19.38
N ASN A 76 -12.58 -6.33 18.91
CA ASN A 76 -12.08 -7.61 18.42
C ASN A 76 -11.99 -8.68 19.50
N ASN A 77 -11.53 -8.35 20.70
CA ASN A 77 -11.47 -9.29 21.83
C ASN A 77 -12.88 -9.69 22.27
N LYS A 78 -13.80 -8.71 22.40
CA LYS A 78 -15.21 -9.02 22.70
C LYS A 78 -15.81 -9.91 21.63
N MET A 79 -15.53 -9.68 20.36
CA MET A 79 -16.05 -10.50 19.26
C MET A 79 -15.38 -11.86 19.16
N LYS A 80 -14.10 -11.97 19.47
CA LYS A 80 -13.38 -13.24 19.57
C LYS A 80 -13.95 -14.11 20.70
N ASP A 81 -14.25 -13.51 21.85
CA ASP A 81 -14.96 -14.19 22.96
C ASP A 81 -16.37 -14.66 22.53
N LEU A 82 -17.03 -13.97 21.59
CA LEU A 82 -18.31 -14.37 21.00
C LEU A 82 -18.18 -15.48 19.95
N MET A 83 -16.99 -15.70 19.42
CA MET A 83 -16.72 -16.62 18.31
C MET A 83 -16.04 -17.91 18.75
N GLU A 84 -15.22 -17.89 19.80
CA GLU A 84 -14.58 -19.08 20.39
C GLU A 84 -15.57 -20.07 21.03
N ASN A 85 -16.80 -19.64 21.32
CA ASN A 85 -17.85 -20.51 21.88
C ASN A 85 -18.57 -21.36 20.80
N ASP A 86 -18.37 -21.10 19.51
CA ASP A 86 -18.93 -21.91 18.42
C ASP A 86 -17.87 -22.91 17.92
N SER A 87 -18.00 -24.17 18.31
CA SER A 87 -17.06 -25.27 18.00
C SER A 87 -16.96 -25.65 16.51
N ILE A 88 -17.50 -24.84 15.59
CA ILE A 88 -17.71 -25.19 14.18
C ILE A 88 -17.05 -24.18 13.21
N SER A 89 -16.66 -22.98 13.66
CA SER A 89 -16.08 -21.97 12.77
C SER A 89 -14.58 -21.82 13.00
N GLU A 90 -13.83 -21.69 11.90
CA GLU A 90 -12.40 -21.33 11.94
C GLU A 90 -12.17 -20.12 12.86
N PRO A 91 -11.09 -20.10 13.65
CA PRO A 91 -10.80 -18.99 14.55
C PRO A 91 -10.66 -17.71 13.72
N ILE A 92 -11.54 -16.74 13.96
CA ILE A 92 -11.44 -15.43 13.32
C ILE A 92 -10.26 -14.71 13.99
N THR A 93 -9.10 -14.79 13.34
CA THR A 93 -7.83 -14.28 13.86
C THR A 93 -7.77 -12.75 13.87
N ASP A 94 -8.42 -12.08 12.89
CA ASP A 94 -8.56 -10.62 12.85
C ASP A 94 -9.83 -10.19 12.08
N ILE A 95 -10.82 -9.63 12.79
CA ILE A 95 -12.09 -9.16 12.22
C ILE A 95 -11.88 -8.00 11.26
N TYR A 96 -10.92 -7.14 11.57
CA TYR A 96 -10.55 -6.02 10.71
C TYR A 96 -10.13 -6.53 9.31
N GLN A 97 -9.33 -7.61 9.29
CA GLN A 97 -8.82 -8.16 8.05
C GLN A 97 -9.94 -8.74 7.18
N GLN A 98 -10.84 -9.53 7.78
CA GLN A 98 -11.93 -10.20 7.07
C GLN A 98 -13.06 -9.25 6.65
N CYS A 99 -13.42 -8.31 7.53
CA CYS A 99 -14.56 -7.43 7.31
C CYS A 99 -14.22 -6.22 6.44
N PHE A 100 -12.98 -5.74 6.45
CA PHE A 100 -12.59 -4.51 5.76
C PHE A 100 -11.35 -4.67 4.87
N GLU A 101 -10.19 -5.04 5.43
CA GLU A 101 -8.89 -4.96 4.73
C GLU A 101 -8.86 -5.71 3.40
N ILE A 102 -9.27 -6.99 3.39
CA ILE A 102 -9.26 -7.82 2.17
C ILE A 102 -10.17 -7.21 1.10
N LYS A 103 -11.39 -6.83 1.50
CA LYS A 103 -12.39 -6.28 0.56
C LYS A 103 -11.94 -4.93 0.02
N PHE A 104 -11.37 -4.08 0.87
CA PHE A 104 -10.83 -2.78 0.48
C PHE A 104 -9.70 -2.93 -0.55
N LEU A 105 -8.74 -3.84 -0.31
CA LEU A 105 -7.65 -4.09 -1.25
C LEU A 105 -8.14 -4.65 -2.58
N GLN A 106 -9.06 -5.63 -2.56
CA GLN A 106 -9.67 -6.20 -3.76
C GLN A 106 -10.43 -5.17 -4.57
N ASP A 107 -11.21 -4.32 -3.89
CA ASP A 107 -12.01 -3.30 -4.54
C ASP A 107 -11.15 -2.21 -5.19
N THR A 108 -10.07 -1.83 -4.51
CA THR A 108 -9.03 -0.92 -5.03
C THR A 108 -8.34 -1.52 -6.26
N GLU A 109 -8.02 -2.81 -6.22
CA GLU A 109 -7.45 -3.53 -7.35
C GLU A 109 -8.37 -3.54 -8.56
N VAL A 110 -9.65 -3.87 -8.37
CA VAL A 110 -10.63 -3.86 -9.47
C VAL A 110 -10.78 -2.45 -10.04
N PHE A 111 -10.85 -1.42 -9.20
CA PHE A 111 -10.98 -0.04 -9.64
C PHE A 111 -9.83 0.41 -10.55
N TYR A 112 -8.58 0.18 -10.13
CA TYR A 112 -7.42 0.62 -10.90
C TYR A 112 -7.11 -0.29 -12.11
N ARG A 113 -7.48 -1.58 -12.07
CA ARG A 113 -7.42 -2.45 -13.26
C ARG A 113 -8.44 -2.06 -14.33
N GLN A 114 -9.61 -1.56 -13.93
CA GLN A 114 -10.65 -1.11 -14.85
C GLN A 114 -10.38 0.30 -15.39
N GLN A 115 -9.66 1.12 -14.64
CA GLN A 115 -9.17 2.39 -15.17
C GLN A 115 -8.27 2.15 -16.38
N LYS A 116 -8.51 2.91 -17.44
CA LYS A 116 -7.66 2.92 -18.63
C LYS A 116 -6.35 3.63 -18.30
N VAL A 117 -5.44 2.93 -17.62
CA VAL A 117 -4.05 3.38 -17.57
C VAL A 117 -3.53 3.29 -19.00
N PRO A 118 -3.08 4.42 -19.61
CA PRO A 118 -2.58 4.40 -20.97
C PRO A 118 -1.44 3.39 -21.10
N SER A 119 -1.44 2.62 -22.18
CA SER A 119 -0.36 1.70 -22.49
C SER A 119 0.93 2.47 -22.72
N LEU A 120 2.05 1.94 -22.20
CA LEU A 120 3.40 2.43 -22.48
C LEU A 120 3.73 2.46 -23.99
N GLU A 121 2.98 1.74 -24.82
CA GLU A 121 3.12 1.67 -26.28
C GLU A 121 2.63 2.93 -26.99
N SER A 122 1.68 3.67 -26.40
CA SER A 122 1.05 4.84 -27.05
C SER A 122 1.58 6.18 -26.54
N ASN A 123 2.07 6.23 -25.31
CA ASN A 123 2.47 7.47 -24.62
C ASN A 123 3.96 7.48 -24.28
N SER A 124 4.52 8.68 -24.07
CA SER A 124 5.88 8.81 -23.54
C SER A 124 5.98 8.17 -22.14
N ILE A 125 7.09 7.49 -21.84
CA ILE A 125 7.31 6.90 -20.50
C ILE A 125 7.21 7.97 -19.41
N ILE A 126 7.65 9.18 -19.71
CA ILE A 126 7.60 10.32 -18.78
C ILE A 126 6.14 10.63 -18.42
N GLU A 127 5.25 10.72 -19.42
CA GLU A 127 3.82 10.99 -19.21
C GLU A 127 3.14 9.85 -18.45
N TYR A 128 3.51 8.60 -18.75
CA TYR A 128 3.03 7.42 -18.02
C TYR A 128 3.43 7.47 -16.54
N LEU A 129 4.69 7.82 -16.24
CA LEU A 129 5.20 7.91 -14.87
C LEU A 129 4.55 9.06 -14.10
N ILE A 130 4.37 10.23 -14.72
CA ILE A 130 3.65 11.36 -14.11
C ILE A 130 2.23 10.95 -13.74
N LEU A 131 1.51 10.30 -14.66
CA LEU A 131 0.13 9.88 -14.39
C LEU A 131 0.04 8.87 -13.24
N ILE A 132 0.94 7.89 -13.21
CA ILE A 132 0.96 6.90 -12.13
C ILE A 132 1.32 7.55 -10.81
N SER A 133 2.30 8.45 -10.78
CA SER A 133 2.68 9.11 -9.53
C SER A 133 1.54 9.95 -8.96
N GLU A 134 0.75 10.60 -9.80
CA GLU A 134 -0.46 11.31 -9.37
C GLU A 134 -1.52 10.36 -8.79
N TYR A 135 -1.80 9.22 -9.44
CA TYR A 135 -2.74 8.24 -8.90
C TYR A 135 -2.23 7.64 -7.59
N PHE A 136 -0.94 7.36 -7.50
CA PHE A 136 -0.29 6.82 -6.31
C PHE A 136 -0.40 7.82 -5.15
N ASP A 137 -0.07 9.09 -5.37
CA ASP A 137 -0.19 10.14 -4.36
C ASP A 137 -1.63 10.34 -3.89
N GLN A 138 -2.59 10.35 -4.81
CA GLN A 138 -4.01 10.49 -4.46
C GLN A 138 -4.45 9.36 -3.53
N GLU A 139 -4.15 8.12 -3.89
CA GLU A 139 -4.55 6.95 -3.10
C GLU A 139 -3.75 6.85 -1.79
N MET A 140 -2.47 7.20 -1.77
CA MET A 140 -1.67 7.26 -0.55
C MET A 140 -2.17 8.33 0.42
N ASN A 141 -2.48 9.53 -0.08
CA ASN A 141 -2.98 10.62 0.77
C ASN A 141 -4.37 10.27 1.34
N PHE A 142 -5.23 9.67 0.52
CA PHE A 142 -6.52 9.20 0.97
C PHE A 142 -6.41 8.04 1.96
N GLY A 143 -5.55 7.06 1.68
CA GLY A 143 -5.25 5.94 2.56
C GLY A 143 -4.72 6.40 3.92
N LYS A 144 -3.87 7.42 3.98
CA LYS A 144 -3.37 8.01 5.25
C LYS A 144 -4.48 8.63 6.11
N LEU A 145 -5.54 9.13 5.48
CA LEU A 145 -6.66 9.76 6.19
C LEU A 145 -7.65 8.73 6.75
N ILE A 146 -7.83 7.62 6.03
CA ILE A 146 -8.91 6.66 6.31
C ILE A 146 -8.42 5.43 7.06
N LEU A 147 -7.19 4.98 6.77
CA LEU A 147 -6.68 3.75 7.33
C LEU A 147 -6.13 3.96 8.76
N PRO A 148 -6.38 3.01 9.67
CA PRO A 148 -5.90 3.10 11.03
C PRO A 148 -4.38 2.92 11.07
N LYS A 149 -3.67 3.85 11.71
CA LYS A 149 -2.20 3.84 11.84
C LYS A 149 -1.65 2.63 12.59
N SER A 150 -2.50 1.95 13.36
CA SER A 150 -2.14 0.77 14.15
C SER A 150 -2.02 -0.51 13.33
N LYS A 151 -2.44 -0.50 12.05
CA LYS A 151 -2.46 -1.67 11.18
C LYS A 151 -1.51 -1.50 9.99
N SER A 152 -0.99 -2.61 9.48
CA SER A 152 -0.10 -2.65 8.31
C SER A 152 -0.81 -2.47 6.97
N THR A 153 -2.12 -2.19 6.96
CA THR A 153 -2.95 -2.03 5.77
C THR A 153 -2.42 -0.99 4.80
N PHE A 154 -1.85 0.10 5.32
CA PHE A 154 -1.25 1.12 4.49
C PHE A 154 -0.09 0.57 3.64
N GLN A 155 0.78 -0.26 4.24
CA GLN A 155 1.88 -0.89 3.51
C GLN A 155 1.35 -1.91 2.49
N LEU A 156 0.31 -2.65 2.83
CA LEU A 156 -0.33 -3.60 1.91
C LEU A 156 -0.97 -2.89 0.71
N LEU A 157 -1.58 -1.72 0.94
CA LEU A 157 -2.11 -0.87 -0.11
C LEU A 157 -1.00 -0.39 -1.05
N VAL A 158 0.11 0.12 -0.50
CA VAL A 158 1.29 0.54 -1.28
C VAL A 158 1.78 -0.60 -2.18
N ASN A 159 2.01 -1.79 -1.62
CA ASN A 159 2.47 -2.95 -2.38
C ASN A 159 1.47 -3.37 -3.46
N LYS A 160 0.17 -3.31 -3.18
CA LYS A 160 -0.89 -3.66 -4.13
C LYS A 160 -0.96 -2.66 -5.30
N LEU A 161 -0.80 -1.37 -5.03
CA LEU A 161 -0.76 -0.34 -6.08
C LEU A 161 0.47 -0.51 -6.97
N GLU A 162 1.64 -0.81 -6.39
CA GLU A 162 2.84 -1.13 -7.17
C GLU A 162 2.61 -2.33 -8.09
N GLU A 163 1.99 -3.40 -7.60
CA GLU A 163 1.67 -4.59 -8.41
C GLU A 163 0.74 -4.25 -9.61
N ILE A 164 -0.23 -3.37 -9.40
CA ILE A 164 -1.22 -2.99 -10.44
C ILE A 164 -0.60 -2.07 -11.49
N PHE A 165 0.09 -1.02 -11.07
CA PHE A 165 0.61 0.01 -11.97
C PHE A 165 1.94 -0.39 -12.63
N LEU A 166 2.74 -1.19 -11.93
CA LEU A 166 4.12 -1.51 -12.29
C LEU A 166 4.40 -3.02 -12.18
N PRO A 167 3.69 -3.84 -12.99
CA PRO A 167 4.09 -5.23 -13.15
C PRO A 167 5.54 -5.31 -13.66
N GLU A 168 6.23 -6.39 -13.31
CA GLU A 168 7.68 -6.58 -13.57
C GLU A 168 8.09 -6.28 -15.03
N GLN A 169 7.24 -6.62 -16.00
CA GLN A 169 7.47 -6.35 -17.41
C GLN A 169 7.57 -4.84 -17.72
N LYS A 170 6.65 -4.03 -17.17
CA LYS A 170 6.65 -2.58 -17.37
C LYS A 170 7.81 -1.93 -16.63
N LEU A 171 8.12 -2.44 -15.44
CA LEU A 171 9.26 -1.99 -14.65
C LEU A 171 10.56 -2.15 -15.43
N SER A 172 10.81 -3.32 -16.05
CA SER A 172 12.01 -3.54 -16.87
C SER A 172 12.15 -2.50 -17.99
N ILE A 173 11.05 -2.22 -18.70
CA ILE A 173 11.05 -1.23 -19.80
C ILE A 173 11.37 0.17 -19.28
N ILE A 174 10.77 0.57 -18.15
CA ILE A 174 11.05 1.87 -17.51
C ILE A 174 12.52 1.96 -17.13
N MET A 175 13.07 0.90 -16.54
CA MET A 175 14.47 0.85 -16.09
C MET A 175 15.46 0.93 -17.26
N ASP A 176 15.18 0.26 -18.38
CA ASP A 176 16.04 0.34 -19.56
C ASP A 176 16.00 1.72 -20.22
N LYS A 177 14.83 2.38 -20.28
CA LYS A 177 14.77 3.77 -20.74
C LYS A 177 15.44 4.74 -19.76
N MET A 178 15.35 4.49 -18.45
CA MET A 178 16.05 5.29 -17.44
C MET A 178 17.56 5.20 -17.61
N LYS A 179 18.11 4.01 -17.84
CA LYS A 179 19.54 3.85 -18.18
C LYS A 179 19.92 4.68 -19.41
N ALA A 180 19.12 4.65 -20.47
CA ALA A 180 19.38 5.44 -21.67
C ALA A 180 19.34 6.96 -21.40
N ILE A 181 18.41 7.44 -20.56
CA ILE A 181 18.33 8.86 -20.17
C ILE A 181 19.56 9.27 -19.34
N ILE A 182 19.98 8.43 -18.39
CA ILE A 182 21.17 8.65 -17.56
C ILE A 182 22.43 8.70 -18.44
N SER A 183 22.60 7.75 -19.37
CA SER A 183 23.75 7.71 -20.28
C SER A 183 23.81 8.89 -21.26
N ASN A 184 22.68 9.52 -21.56
CA ASN A 184 22.63 10.69 -22.44
C ASN A 184 22.85 12.02 -21.70
N GLU A 185 23.13 11.99 -20.38
CA GLU A 185 23.38 13.17 -19.53
C GLU A 185 22.32 14.28 -19.65
N ASN A 186 21.08 13.94 -20.05
CA ASN A 186 20.03 14.94 -20.22
C ASN A 186 19.41 15.30 -18.86
N SER A 187 20.01 16.28 -18.19
CA SER A 187 19.59 16.78 -16.87
C SER A 187 18.12 17.23 -16.80
N GLN A 188 17.55 17.72 -17.90
CA GLN A 188 16.14 18.13 -17.94
C GLN A 188 15.18 16.94 -17.90
N ASP A 189 15.49 15.89 -18.66
CA ASP A 189 14.68 14.68 -18.69
C ASP A 189 14.86 13.89 -17.39
N LEU A 190 16.08 13.80 -16.86
CA LEU A 190 16.36 13.18 -15.57
C LEU A 190 15.51 13.79 -14.46
N LYS A 191 15.47 15.12 -14.36
CA LYS A 191 14.66 15.81 -13.35
C LYS A 191 13.17 15.52 -13.51
N ARG A 192 12.68 15.50 -14.75
CA ARG A 192 11.26 15.21 -15.06
C ARG A 192 10.87 13.77 -14.77
N VAL A 193 11.80 12.81 -14.90
CA VAL A 193 11.52 11.41 -14.59
C VAL A 193 11.72 11.10 -13.10
N TYR A 194 12.69 11.74 -12.46
CA TYR A 194 12.99 11.51 -11.06
C TYR A 194 11.84 11.92 -10.13
N GLU A 195 11.18 13.07 -10.40
CA GLU A 195 10.10 13.55 -9.54
C GLU A 195 8.96 12.51 -9.40
N PRO A 196 8.37 11.98 -10.49
CA PRO A 196 7.38 10.90 -10.40
C PRO A 196 7.91 9.60 -9.77
N VAL A 197 9.15 9.22 -10.11
CA VAL A 197 9.78 7.98 -9.64
C VAL A 197 10.00 7.99 -8.13
N SER A 198 10.40 9.14 -7.58
CA SER A 198 10.68 9.31 -6.14
C SER A 198 9.45 9.04 -5.25
N ARG A 199 8.25 9.14 -5.82
CA ARG A 199 6.99 8.92 -5.10
C ARG A 199 6.62 7.45 -5.00
N ILE A 200 7.26 6.59 -5.79
CA ILE A 200 7.01 5.15 -5.85
C ILE A 200 8.20 4.43 -5.20
N PRO A 201 8.03 3.87 -3.99
CA PRO A 201 9.15 3.35 -3.18
C PRO A 201 10.05 2.35 -3.93
N ASN A 202 9.46 1.37 -4.61
CA ASN A 202 10.24 0.33 -5.29
C ASN A 202 11.06 0.88 -6.47
N ILE A 203 10.45 1.70 -7.34
CA ILE A 203 11.20 2.29 -8.46
C ILE A 203 12.28 3.23 -7.96
N SER A 204 11.96 4.07 -6.96
CA SER A 204 12.93 5.01 -6.41
C SER A 204 14.20 4.30 -5.95
N ASN A 205 14.07 3.20 -5.21
CA ASN A 205 15.23 2.44 -4.73
C ASN A 205 16.08 1.89 -5.88
N GLN A 206 15.46 1.35 -6.92
CA GLN A 206 16.18 0.79 -8.06
C GLN A 206 16.85 1.88 -8.91
N VAL A 207 16.20 3.04 -9.06
CA VAL A 207 16.77 4.17 -9.80
C VAL A 207 17.95 4.79 -9.04
N ILE A 208 17.88 4.88 -7.72
CA ILE A 208 19.02 5.31 -6.89
C ILE A 208 20.21 4.37 -7.13
N GLN A 209 20.01 3.05 -7.07
CA GLN A 209 21.07 2.07 -7.35
C GLN A 209 21.62 2.18 -8.78
N LEU A 210 20.77 2.45 -9.77
CA LEU A 210 21.24 2.68 -11.14
C LEU A 210 22.13 3.93 -11.25
N ILE A 211 21.73 5.03 -10.60
CA ILE A 211 22.49 6.27 -10.60
C ILE A 211 23.82 6.08 -9.86
N GLU A 212 23.82 5.43 -8.69
CA GLU A 212 25.03 5.10 -7.94
C GLU A 212 26.01 4.28 -8.79
N ASN A 213 25.53 3.24 -9.47
CA ASN A 213 26.35 2.43 -10.35
C ASN A 213 26.87 3.24 -11.55
N HIS A 214 26.04 4.11 -12.13
CA HIS A 214 26.48 4.96 -13.23
C HIS A 214 27.56 5.95 -12.82
N ILE A 215 27.43 6.58 -11.64
CA ILE A 215 28.45 7.47 -11.07
C ILE A 215 29.74 6.70 -10.82
N TYR A 216 29.65 5.49 -10.25
CA TYR A 216 30.80 4.64 -9.98
C TYR A 216 31.54 4.25 -11.26
N GLU A 217 30.81 3.74 -12.26
CA GLU A 217 31.37 3.36 -13.56
C GLU A 217 31.97 4.56 -14.31
N ASN A 218 31.27 5.70 -14.33
CA ASN A 218 31.80 6.91 -14.97
C ASN A 218 33.05 7.43 -14.24
N GLY A 219 33.05 7.34 -12.90
CA GLY A 219 34.20 7.67 -12.06
C GLY A 219 35.43 6.82 -12.38
N ILE A 220 35.27 5.50 -12.41
CA ILE A 220 36.36 4.56 -12.75
C ILE A 220 36.86 4.82 -14.17
N ASN A 221 35.96 4.86 -15.16
CA ASN A 221 36.35 5.06 -16.56
C ASN A 221 37.11 6.39 -16.75
N THR A 222 36.72 7.44 -16.03
CA THR A 222 37.41 8.73 -16.10
C THR A 222 38.77 8.67 -15.42
N ILE A 223 38.88 8.04 -14.25
CA ILE A 223 40.15 7.87 -13.54
C ILE A 223 41.13 6.99 -14.35
N GLU A 224 40.65 5.89 -14.93
CA GLU A 224 41.47 4.99 -15.77
C GLU A 224 42.04 5.72 -16.99
N ARG A 225 41.26 6.58 -17.65
CA ARG A 225 41.73 7.40 -18.78
C ARG A 225 42.82 8.40 -18.41
N ILE A 226 42.86 8.82 -17.15
CA ILE A 226 43.82 9.81 -16.66
C ILE A 226 44.99 9.11 -15.95
N SER A 227 44.91 7.80 -15.68
CA SER A 227 45.88 7.05 -14.89
C SER A 227 47.33 7.21 -15.39
N ASP A 228 47.55 7.18 -16.71
CA ASP A 228 48.87 7.37 -17.33
C ASP A 228 49.42 8.80 -17.14
N ASN A 229 48.55 9.81 -17.10
CA ASN A 229 48.92 11.23 -16.93
C ASN A 229 48.98 11.67 -15.46
N ALA A 230 48.16 11.07 -14.60
CA ALA A 230 48.06 11.37 -13.16
C ALA A 230 49.32 10.99 -12.39
N ILE A 231 50.11 10.02 -12.88
CA ILE A 231 51.42 9.67 -12.29
C ILE A 231 52.38 10.87 -12.38
N ASN A 232 52.25 11.69 -13.42
CA ASN A 232 53.13 12.82 -13.67
C ASN A 232 52.58 14.16 -13.14
N ASP A 233 51.25 14.29 -13.01
CA ASP A 233 50.61 15.47 -12.40
C ASP A 233 49.44 15.12 -11.47
N PRO A 234 49.68 15.08 -10.15
CA PRO A 234 48.64 14.83 -9.15
C PRO A 234 47.52 15.88 -9.11
N ARG A 235 47.74 17.10 -9.65
CA ARG A 235 46.66 18.11 -9.73
C ARG A 235 45.59 17.69 -10.72
N THR A 236 45.97 17.14 -11.87
CA THR A 236 45.02 16.67 -12.90
C THR A 236 44.06 15.61 -12.32
N TYR A 237 44.53 14.75 -11.42
CA TYR A 237 43.69 13.78 -10.70
C TYR A 237 42.67 14.46 -9.78
N ILE A 238 43.10 15.46 -9.00
CA ILE A 238 42.20 16.17 -8.07
C ILE A 238 41.17 17.02 -8.83
N GLU A 239 41.58 17.71 -9.90
CA GLU A 239 40.70 18.54 -10.72
C GLU A 239 39.61 17.71 -11.40
N THR A 240 39.97 16.55 -11.97
CA THR A 240 38.99 15.66 -12.59
C THR A 240 38.05 15.01 -11.58
N LEU A 241 38.50 14.69 -10.37
CA LEU A 241 37.62 14.22 -9.30
C LEU A 241 36.64 15.31 -8.83
N ILE A 242 37.10 16.56 -8.77
CA ILE A 242 36.24 17.73 -8.49
C ILE A 242 35.21 17.93 -9.62
N ASP A 243 35.60 17.75 -10.88
CA ASP A 243 34.70 17.93 -12.02
C ASP A 243 33.64 16.83 -12.11
N ILE A 244 34.00 15.57 -11.84
CA ILE A 244 33.04 14.46 -11.68
C ILE A 244 32.07 14.78 -10.56
N HIS A 245 32.58 15.18 -9.38
CA HIS A 245 31.74 15.55 -8.26
C HIS A 245 30.80 16.71 -8.61
N LYS A 246 31.27 17.75 -9.28
CA LYS A 246 30.43 18.89 -9.70
C LYS A 246 29.35 18.48 -10.70
N ASN A 247 29.67 17.61 -11.67
CA ASN A 247 28.70 17.16 -12.67
C ASN A 247 27.55 16.37 -12.05
N PHE A 248 27.84 15.56 -11.03
CA PHE A 248 26.82 14.74 -10.34
C PHE A 248 26.16 15.42 -9.14
N TYR A 249 26.76 16.48 -8.57
CA TYR A 249 26.16 17.24 -7.45
C TYR A 249 24.94 18.08 -7.86
N PHE A 250 24.76 18.35 -9.16
CA PHE A 250 23.63 19.12 -9.70
C PHE A 250 22.45 18.26 -10.19
N ILE A 251 22.54 16.94 -10.10
CA ILE A 251 21.45 15.98 -10.40
C ILE A 251 20.61 15.79 -9.14
#